data_AF-A0A8T4TJM2-F1
#
_entry.id   AF-A0A8T4TJM2-F1
#
_cell.length_a   1.000
_cell.length_b   1.000
_cell.length_c   1.000
_cell.angle_alpha   90.00
_cell.angle_beta   90.00
_cell.angle_gamma   90.00
#
_symmetry.space_group_name_H-M   'P 1'
#
loop_
_entity.id
_entity.type
_entity.pdbx_description
1 polymer ?
#
loop_
_entity_poly.entity_id
_entity_poly.type
_entity_poly.pdbx_seq_one_letter_code
_entity_poly.pdbx_strand_id
1 'polypeptide(L)'
;MIVDVFHTILESGEPLDSKQVEVVVIKSRNERKLPVKGVASSNIRRQLRRLKEMFLIESVQNKYRVSENESLDKIFEEKIEKYYLNSIVERVREYFNVLK
;
A
#
# COMPACT_ATOMS: atom_id res chain seq x y z
N MET A 1 -7.15 -2.61 -4.96
CA MET A 1 -6.14 -3.68 -4.75
C MET A 1 -5.00 -3.25 -3.86
N ILE A 2 -4.17 -2.27 -4.25
CA ILE A 2 -3.07 -1.81 -3.38
C ILE A 2 -3.59 -1.26 -2.04
N VAL A 3 -4.69 -0.50 -2.09
CA VAL A 3 -5.39 0.03 -0.91
C VAL A 3 -5.89 -1.10 -0.01
N ASP A 4 -6.51 -2.15 -0.57
CA ASP A 4 -6.99 -3.29 0.22
C ASP A 4 -5.85 -4.01 0.94
N VAL A 5 -4.72 -4.23 0.25
CA VAL A 5 -3.52 -4.85 0.84
C VAL A 5 -2.94 -3.99 1.95
N PHE A 6 -2.86 -2.67 1.73
CA PHE A 6 -2.32 -1.77 2.74
C PHE A 6 -3.23 -1.69 3.97
N HIS A 7 -4.54 -1.56 3.75
CA HIS A 7 -5.54 -1.59 4.80
C HIS A 7 -5.49 -2.88 5.62
N THR A 8 -5.31 -4.04 4.99
CA THR A 8 -5.11 -5.32 5.69
C THR A 8 -3.90 -5.30 6.63
N ILE A 9 -2.80 -4.64 6.24
CA ILE A 9 -1.60 -4.52 7.09
C ILE A 9 -1.83 -3.51 8.22
N LEU A 10 -2.55 -2.41 7.94
CA LEU A 10 -2.88 -1.40 8.96
C LEU A 10 -3.78 -1.99 10.05
N GLU A 11 -4.78 -2.79 9.68
CA GLU A 11 -5.72 -3.39 10.63
C GLU A 11 -5.17 -4.61 11.38
N SER A 12 -4.14 -5.29 10.85
CA SER A 12 -3.71 -6.56 11.43
C SER A 12 -3.12 -6.42 12.84
N GLY A 13 -2.52 -5.26 13.16
CA GLY A 13 -1.77 -5.02 14.40
C GLY A 13 -0.50 -5.87 14.55
N GLU A 14 -0.44 -7.01 13.86
CA GLU A 14 0.64 -7.99 13.87
C GLU A 14 1.24 -8.19 12.48
N PRO A 15 2.53 -8.56 12.36
CA PRO A 15 3.16 -8.83 11.07
C PRO A 15 2.52 -10.02 10.34
N LEU A 16 2.17 -9.85 9.07
CA LEU A 16 1.55 -10.87 8.22
C LEU A 16 2.45 -11.33 7.09
N ASP A 17 2.49 -12.63 6.79
CA ASP A 17 3.09 -13.12 5.55
C ASP A 17 2.17 -12.91 4.33
N SER A 18 2.71 -13.11 3.13
CA SER A 18 1.96 -12.87 1.88
C SER A 18 0.71 -13.74 1.70
N LYS A 19 0.69 -14.96 2.27
CA LYS A 19 -0.48 -15.86 2.20
C LYS A 19 -1.55 -15.41 3.18
N GLN A 20 -1.14 -15.00 4.39
CA GLN A 20 -2.06 -14.43 5.38
C GLN A 20 -2.74 -13.17 4.84
N VAL A 21 -1.96 -12.27 4.21
CA VAL A 21 -2.50 -11.08 3.54
C VAL A 21 -3.54 -11.45 2.48
N GLU A 22 -3.26 -12.44 1.63
CA GLU A 22 -4.20 -12.91 0.60
C GLU A 22 -5.53 -13.38 1.21
N VAL A 23 -5.48 -14.20 2.25
CA VAL A 23 -6.67 -14.71 2.95
C VAL A 23 -7.49 -13.55 3.55
N VAL A 24 -6.84 -12.62 4.23
CA VAL A 24 -7.52 -11.49 4.89
C VAL A 24 -8.13 -10.53 3.86
N VAL A 25 -7.43 -10.27 2.76
CA VAL A 25 -7.96 -9.44 1.66
C VAL A 25 -9.19 -10.07 1.03
N ILE A 26 -9.17 -11.38 0.75
CA ILE A 26 -10.34 -12.09 0.18
C ILE A 26 -11.52 -12.01 1.16
N LYS A 27 -11.28 -12.28 2.44
CA LYS A 27 -12.29 -12.19 3.50
C LYS A 27 -12.91 -10.79 3.58
N SER A 28 -12.09 -9.75 3.69
CA SER A 28 -12.53 -8.36 3.77
C SER A 28 -13.37 -7.92 2.56
N ARG A 29 -12.97 -8.35 1.35
CA ARG A 29 -13.74 -8.06 0.13
C ARG A 29 -15.09 -8.75 0.11
N ASN A 30 -15.16 -10.01 0.54
CA ASN A 30 -16.42 -10.75 0.63
C ASN A 30 -17.37 -10.11 1.64
N GLU A 31 -16.89 -9.74 2.83
CA GLU A 31 -17.67 -9.05 3.87
C GLU A 31 -18.25 -7.73 3.37
N ARG A 32 -17.47 -6.97 2.58
CA ARG A 32 -17.87 -5.70 1.97
C ARG A 32 -18.64 -5.87 0.65
N LYS A 33 -18.97 -7.10 0.24
CA LYS A 33 -19.63 -7.43 -1.04
C LYS A 33 -18.91 -6.84 -2.27
N LEU A 34 -17.59 -6.75 -2.21
CA LEU A 34 -16.75 -6.27 -3.31
C LEU A 34 -16.33 -7.44 -4.21
N PRO A 35 -16.20 -7.23 -5.53
CA PRO A 35 -15.72 -8.28 -6.43
C PRO A 35 -14.32 -8.78 -6.04
N VAL A 36 -14.13 -10.09 -6.01
CA VAL A 36 -12.83 -10.74 -5.72
C VAL A 36 -11.96 -10.74 -6.98
N LYS A 37 -11.56 -9.54 -7.42
CA LYS A 37 -10.71 -9.33 -8.60
C LYS A 37 -9.32 -8.86 -8.17
N GLY A 38 -8.29 -9.40 -8.82
CA GLY A 38 -6.89 -9.00 -8.59
C GLY A 38 -6.24 -9.60 -7.34
N VAL A 39 -6.88 -10.55 -6.66
CA VAL A 39 -6.36 -11.16 -5.41
C VAL A 39 -5.34 -12.29 -5.63
N ALA A 40 -5.00 -12.60 -6.89
CA ALA A 40 -4.02 -13.63 -7.20
C ALA A 40 -2.70 -13.38 -6.43
N SER A 41 -2.09 -14.43 -5.89
CA SER A 41 -0.90 -14.32 -5.02
C SER A 41 0.25 -13.54 -5.65
N SER A 42 0.42 -13.64 -6.98
CA SER A 42 1.43 -12.87 -7.72
C SER A 42 1.17 -11.36 -7.65
N ASN A 43 -0.10 -10.94 -7.68
CA ASN A 43 -0.48 -9.55 -7.56
C ASN A 43 -0.35 -9.06 -6.12
N ILE A 44 -0.73 -9.87 -5.13
CA ILE A 44 -0.52 -9.55 -3.71
C ILE A 44 0.96 -9.27 -3.44
N ARG A 45 1.87 -10.16 -3.88
CA ARG A 45 3.32 -9.93 -3.75
C ARG A 45 3.80 -8.65 -4.45
N ARG A 46 3.26 -8.33 -5.64
CA ARG A 46 3.57 -7.07 -6.33
C ARG A 46 3.10 -5.85 -5.53
N GLN A 47 1.91 -5.87 -4.94
CA GLN A 47 1.42 -4.74 -4.14
C GLN A 47 2.23 -4.59 -2.85
N LEU A 48 2.56 -5.69 -2.17
CA LEU A 48 3.45 -5.68 -0.99
C LEU A 48 4.81 -5.06 -1.33
N ARG A 49 5.40 -5.45 -2.47
CA ARG A 49 6.65 -4.86 -2.96
C ARG A 49 6.51 -3.35 -3.20
N ARG A 50 5.45 -2.91 -3.87
CA ARG A 50 5.20 -1.47 -4.13
C ARG A 50 5.05 -0.67 -2.84
N LEU A 51 4.29 -1.18 -1.87
CA LEU A 51 4.12 -0.53 -0.57
C LEU A 51 5.45 -0.41 0.18
N LYS A 52 6.32 -1.41 0.06
CA LYS A 52 7.68 -1.37 0.63
C LYS A 52 8.58 -0.35 -0.08
N GLU A 53 8.52 -0.28 -1.41
CA GLU A 53 9.23 0.73 -2.21
C GLU A 53 8.76 2.16 -1.90
N MET A 54 7.51 2.32 -1.45
CA MET A 54 6.96 3.59 -0.96
C MET A 54 7.23 3.86 0.53
N PHE A 55 7.99 2.99 1.22
CA PHE A 55 8.29 3.09 2.65
C PHE A 55 7.05 3.11 3.58
N LEU A 56 5.92 2.59 3.10
CA LEU A 56 4.67 2.51 3.88
C LEU A 56 4.63 1.25 4.75
N ILE A 57 5.32 0.20 4.32
CA ILE A 57 5.47 -1.05 5.06
C ILE A 57 6.92 -1.52 5.03
N GLU A 58 7.28 -2.35 6.00
CA GLU A 58 8.57 -3.02 6.07
C GLU A 58 8.42 -4.53 6.19
N SER A 59 9.51 -5.27 5.93
CA SER A 59 9.53 -6.73 6.01
C SER A 59 10.48 -7.22 7.10
N VAL A 60 9.96 -7.94 8.10
CA VAL A 60 10.73 -8.57 9.18
C VAL A 60 10.46 -10.07 9.13
N GLN A 61 11.51 -10.88 8.96
CA GLN A 61 11.40 -12.36 8.89
C GLN A 61 10.32 -12.86 7.89
N ASN A 62 10.31 -12.29 6.67
CA ASN A 62 9.33 -12.60 5.61
C ASN A 62 7.86 -12.23 5.93
N LYS A 63 7.62 -11.48 7.00
CA LYS A 63 6.32 -10.88 7.34
C LYS A 63 6.34 -9.38 7.13
N TYR A 64 5.18 -8.80 6.87
CA TYR A 64 4.99 -7.40 6.55
C TYR A 64 4.24 -6.70 7.68
N ARG A 65 4.68 -5.49 8.04
CA ARG A 65 4.02 -4.60 9.01
C ARG A 65 4.14 -3.14 8.57
N VAL A 66 3.35 -2.25 9.15
CA VAL A 66 3.44 -0.81 8.93
C VAL A 66 4.84 -0.32 9.32
N SER A 67 5.47 0.50 8.48
CA SER A 67 6.79 1.05 8.80
C SER A 67 6.72 1.93 10.03
N GLU A 68 7.67 1.72 10.96
CA GLU A 68 7.86 2.56 12.16
C GLU A 68 6.66 2.63 13.12
N ASN A 69 5.64 1.78 12.90
CA ASN A 69 4.38 1.79 13.64
C ASN A 69 3.72 3.19 13.70
N GLU A 70 3.93 3.98 12.64
CA GLU A 70 3.38 5.33 12.52
C GLU A 70 1.85 5.29 12.39
N SER A 71 1.20 6.36 12.86
CA SER A 71 -0.23 6.58 12.63
C SER A 71 -0.51 6.92 11.16
N LEU A 72 -1.70 6.57 10.68
CA LEU A 72 -2.07 6.75 9.27
C LEU A 72 -2.05 8.24 8.86
N ASP A 73 -2.42 9.14 9.77
CA ASP A 73 -2.32 10.59 9.59
C ASP A 73 -0.88 11.03 9.29
N LYS A 74 0.10 10.61 10.10
CA LYS A 74 1.51 10.89 9.86
C LYS A 74 2.02 10.29 8.56
N ILE A 75 1.67 9.03 8.28
CA ILE A 75 2.05 8.37 7.02
C ILE A 75 1.52 9.17 5.82
N PHE A 76 0.27 9.64 5.90
CA PHE A 76 -0.32 10.44 4.85
C PHE A 76 0.40 11.78 4.68
N GLU A 77 0.50 12.58 5.74
CA GLU A 77 1.10 13.91 5.67
C GLU A 77 2.58 13.87 5.25
N GLU A 78 3.36 12.99 5.88
CA GLU A 78 4.80 12.96 5.68
C GLU A 78 5.16 12.26 4.37
N LYS A 79 4.67 11.03 4.15
CA LYS A 79 5.16 10.20 3.02
C LYS A 79 4.34 10.40 1.75
N ILE A 80 3.01 10.54 1.87
CA ILE A 80 2.13 10.61 0.70
C ILE A 80 1.99 12.06 0.21
N GLU A 81 1.58 12.99 1.06
CA GLU A 81 1.26 14.36 0.65
C GLU A 81 2.53 15.16 0.32
N LYS A 82 3.45 15.31 1.30
CA LYS A 82 4.63 16.16 1.16
C LYS A 82 5.63 15.65 0.12
N TYR A 83 5.83 14.33 0.01
CA TYR A 83 6.81 13.76 -0.91
C TYR A 83 6.17 13.17 -2.16
N TYR A 84 5.32 12.15 -2.03
CA TYR A 84 4.83 11.39 -3.18
C TYR A 84 3.97 12.24 -4.12
N LEU A 85 2.90 12.86 -3.61
CA LEU A 85 2.01 13.70 -4.41
C LEU A 85 2.71 14.95 -4.93
N ASN A 86 3.51 15.61 -4.10
CA ASN A 86 4.26 16.78 -4.54
C ASN A 86 5.19 16.45 -5.72
N SER A 87 5.93 15.34 -5.65
CA SER A 87 6.82 14.91 -6.76
C SER A 87 6.05 14.64 -8.06
N ILE A 88 4.85 14.06 -7.98
CA ILE A 88 3.99 13.79 -9.14
C ILE A 88 3.51 15.10 -9.73
N VAL A 89 3.03 16.02 -8.89
CA VAL A 89 2.52 17.32 -9.33
C VAL A 89 3.62 18.14 -10.00
N GLU A 90 4.82 18.20 -9.41
CA GLU A 90 5.98 18.86 -10.02
C GLU A 90 6.31 18.26 -11.38
N ARG A 91 6.34 16.91 -11.48
CA ARG A 91 6.62 16.24 -12.75
C ARG A 91 5.57 16.53 -13.82
N VAL A 92 4.29 16.65 -13.45
CA VAL A 92 3.22 17.05 -14.39
C VAL A 92 3.41 18.50 -14.84
N ARG A 93 3.78 19.41 -13.94
CA ARG A 93 4.09 20.81 -14.27
C ARG A 93 5.26 20.94 -15.25
N GLU A 94 6.31 20.14 -15.07
CA GLU A 94 7.44 20.08 -16.02
C GLU A 94 6.98 19.74 -17.43
N TYR A 95 6.11 18.73 -17.60
CA TYR A 95 5.57 18.37 -18.92
C TYR A 95 4.76 19.52 -19.54
N PHE A 96 3.96 20.23 -18.75
CA PHE A 96 3.23 21.40 -19.25
C PHE A 96 4.17 22.52 -19.72
N ASN A 97 5.34 22.67 -19.11
CA ASN A 97 6.31 23.67 -19.54
C ASN A 97 7.05 23.26 -20.82
N VAL A 98 7.29 21.97 -21.04
CA VAL A 98 7.91 21.45 -22.28
C VAL A 98 6.96 21.52 -23.49
N LEU A 99 5.65 21.40 -23.25
CA LEU A 99 4.62 21.42 -24.29
C LEU A 99 4.08 22.83 -24.63
N LYS A 100 4.56 23.87 -23.95
CA LYS A 100 4.30 25.27 -24.27
C LYS A 100 5.25 25.75 -25.36
#